data_AF-A0A397XS13-F1
#
_entry.id   AF-A0A397XS13-F1
#
_cell.length_a   1.000
_cell.length_b   1.000
_cell.length_c   1.000
_cell.angle_alpha   90.00
_cell.angle_beta   90.00
_cell.angle_gamma   90.00
#
_symmetry.space_group_name_H-M   'P 1'
#
loop_
_entity.id
_entity.type
_entity.pdbx_description
1 polymer ?
#
loop_
_entity_poly.entity_id
_entity_poly.type
_entity_poly.pdbx_seq_one_letter_code
_entity_poly.pdbx_strand_id
1 'polypeptide(L)'
;MAANQSSKNRTEEMKETIDKAGEDVDRNIRTVITSLTRIQYLLRPYDQKTTQLLNVTSHRLRKGSLLIQSFVHTNSPTIDLAINISYVTHLMIASTSLFVLLLAFAPILLHWHPGFIMVIFLCWILTTLCWVLTGFDFFLHTFVEDVCSAFSGFVQNPQNNTLSSLSPCMDPHHADKTLIEVSSMIRNFITELNLKVADSMRSYSLTGRSNTASLIPKSGLVCDPFAGQQINSYTPQRCSNGAIPIGESPKVLSRFTCHDKVPPETCRITGKFIPEAAYLRVYAYSNSAQGMLDILPSLQNLTQCLYMKDTLSSIVSNQCKPFRASMYRLWASMLALSLVMKVMVLLFLAKAFQEKGKSFAWFSIYPTSSGETRQVNI
;
A
#
# COMPACT_ATOMS: atom_id res chain seq x y z
N MET A 1 3.86 12.26 27.62
CA MET A 1 4.94 11.37 27.12
C MET A 1 4.39 10.05 26.56
N ALA A 2 3.66 9.24 27.33
CA ALA A 2 3.12 7.96 26.83
C ALA A 2 2.22 8.08 25.57
N ALA A 3 1.34 9.10 25.51
CA ALA A 3 0.52 9.37 24.32
C ALA A 3 1.35 9.75 23.08
N ASN A 4 2.47 10.47 23.27
CA ASN A 4 3.38 10.87 22.19
C ASN A 4 4.13 9.65 21.62
N GLN A 5 4.65 8.78 22.49
CA GLN A 5 5.29 7.52 22.06
C GLN A 5 4.29 6.59 21.36
N SER A 6 3.08 6.44 21.92
CA SER A 6 2.03 5.64 21.29
C SER A 6 1.61 6.19 19.94
N SER A 7 1.59 7.52 19.77
CA SER A 7 1.29 8.17 18.49
C SER A 7 2.37 7.84 17.45
N LYS A 8 3.64 8.05 17.81
CA LYS A 8 4.80 7.75 16.95
C LYS A 8 4.81 6.30 16.46
N ASN A 9 4.75 5.33 17.37
CA ASN A 9 4.82 3.91 17.03
C ASN A 9 3.68 3.49 16.07
N ARG A 10 2.48 4.07 16.23
CA ARG A 10 1.32 3.75 15.38
C ARG A 10 1.45 4.33 13.98
N THR A 11 2.00 5.54 13.84
CA THR A 11 2.28 6.12 12.52
C THR A 11 3.36 5.32 11.78
N GLU A 12 4.39 4.84 12.49
CA GLU A 12 5.43 3.97 11.93
C GLU A 12 4.85 2.62 11.44
N GLU A 13 3.99 1.99 12.26
CA GLU A 13 3.31 0.73 11.90
C GLU A 13 2.39 0.88 10.68
N MET A 14 1.69 2.01 10.59
CA MET A 14 0.84 2.34 9.43
C MET A 14 1.67 2.56 8.17
N LYS A 15 2.81 3.25 8.27
CA LYS A 15 3.77 3.44 7.17
C LYS A 15 4.30 2.09 6.66
N GLU A 16 4.77 1.23 7.55
CA GLU A 16 5.31 -0.10 7.18
C GLU A 16 4.26 -0.95 6.45
N THR A 17 3.02 -0.89 6.92
CA THR A 17 1.89 -1.60 6.29
C THR A 17 1.64 -1.10 4.86
N ILE A 18 1.73 0.22 4.63
CA ILE A 18 1.58 0.83 3.30
C ILE A 18 2.77 0.48 2.39
N ASP A 19 4.00 0.56 2.90
CA ASP A 19 5.22 0.23 2.16
C ASP A 19 5.18 -1.23 1.67
N LYS A 20 4.80 -2.16 2.57
CA LYS A 20 4.67 -3.59 2.23
C LYS A 20 3.60 -3.83 1.16
N ALA A 21 2.45 -3.16 1.26
CA ALA A 21 1.41 -3.26 0.24
C ALA A 21 1.87 -2.71 -1.11
N GLY A 22 2.66 -1.62 -1.11
CA GLY A 22 3.29 -1.08 -2.30
C GLY A 22 4.26 -2.09 -2.96
N GLU A 23 5.06 -2.78 -2.15
CA GLU A 23 5.98 -3.82 -2.64
C GLU A 23 5.25 -5.03 -3.24
N ASP A 24 4.19 -5.50 -2.59
CA ASP A 24 3.36 -6.61 -3.09
C ASP A 24 2.70 -6.25 -4.44
N VAL A 25 2.20 -5.03 -4.58
CA VAL A 25 1.64 -4.51 -5.84
C VAL A 25 2.72 -4.42 -6.93
N ASP A 26 3.90 -3.89 -6.63
CA ASP A 26 5.01 -3.82 -7.61
C ASP A 26 5.42 -5.22 -8.09
N ARG A 27 5.53 -6.17 -7.16
CA ARG A 27 5.89 -7.56 -7.45
C ARG A 27 4.90 -8.20 -8.42
N ASN A 28 3.61 -8.00 -8.20
CA ASN A 28 2.56 -8.51 -9.08
C ASN A 28 2.60 -7.83 -10.46
N ILE A 29 2.75 -6.51 -10.52
CA ILE A 29 2.85 -5.77 -11.78
C ILE A 29 4.06 -6.24 -12.58
N ARG A 30 5.22 -6.44 -11.93
CA ARG A 30 6.44 -6.94 -12.57
C ARG A 30 6.27 -8.34 -13.13
N THR A 31 5.59 -9.22 -12.40
CA THR A 31 5.27 -10.58 -12.86
C THR A 31 4.41 -10.54 -14.11
N VAL A 32 3.36 -9.70 -14.11
CA VAL A 32 2.49 -9.49 -15.28
C VAL A 32 3.29 -8.95 -16.47
N ILE A 33 4.09 -7.89 -16.29
CA ILE A 33 4.90 -7.28 -17.36
C ILE A 33 5.87 -8.31 -17.97
N THR A 34 6.52 -9.13 -17.14
CA THR A 34 7.49 -10.13 -17.59
C THR A 34 6.81 -11.16 -18.49
N SER A 35 5.66 -11.69 -18.09
CA SER A 35 4.90 -12.64 -18.90
C SER A 35 4.33 -12.01 -20.17
N LEU A 36 3.77 -10.81 -20.10
CA LEU A 36 3.27 -10.09 -21.28
C LEU A 36 4.38 -9.85 -22.31
N THR A 37 5.59 -9.50 -21.87
CA THR A 37 6.75 -9.31 -22.75
C THR A 37 7.17 -10.62 -23.41
N ARG A 38 7.13 -11.73 -22.66
CA ARG A 38 7.44 -13.06 -23.21
C ARG A 38 6.40 -13.49 -24.25
N ILE A 39 5.12 -13.28 -23.97
CA ILE A 39 4.02 -13.56 -24.91
C ILE A 39 4.16 -12.71 -26.17
N GLN A 40 4.46 -11.41 -26.01
CA GLN A 40 4.70 -10.48 -27.11
C GLN A 40 5.83 -10.98 -28.03
N TYR A 41 6.93 -11.47 -27.46
CA TYR A 41 8.05 -12.02 -28.22
C TYR A 41 7.63 -13.26 -29.03
N LEU A 42 6.85 -14.17 -28.43
CA LEU A 42 6.38 -15.39 -29.07
C LEU A 42 5.36 -15.12 -30.20
N LEU A 43 4.46 -14.16 -30.02
CA LEU A 43 3.39 -13.85 -30.97
C LEU A 43 3.79 -12.86 -32.06
N ARG A 44 4.91 -12.14 -31.91
CA ARG A 44 5.39 -11.15 -32.89
C ARG A 44 5.33 -11.61 -34.36
N PRO A 45 5.73 -12.84 -34.75
CA PRO A 45 5.67 -13.28 -36.14
C PRO A 45 4.29 -13.78 -36.61
N TYR A 46 3.31 -13.92 -35.72
CA TYR A 46 2.00 -14.54 -36.03
C TYR A 46 0.81 -13.59 -35.85
N ASP A 47 0.87 -12.69 -34.86
CA ASP A 47 -0.24 -11.81 -34.51
C ASP A 47 0.27 -10.43 -34.07
N GLN A 48 0.32 -9.53 -35.05
CA GLN A 48 0.77 -8.15 -34.85
C GLN A 48 -0.22 -7.32 -34.03
N LYS A 49 -1.52 -7.57 -34.17
CA LYS A 49 -2.58 -6.82 -33.46
C LYS A 49 -2.50 -7.08 -31.95
N THR A 50 -2.41 -8.35 -31.56
CA THR A 50 -2.26 -8.74 -30.15
C THR A 50 -0.93 -8.24 -29.59
N THR A 51 0.16 -8.32 -30.38
CA THR A 51 1.47 -7.80 -30.00
C THR A 51 1.46 -6.28 -29.71
N GLN A 52 0.75 -5.48 -30.48
CA GLN A 52 0.60 -4.05 -30.23
C GLN A 52 -0.19 -3.78 -28.95
N LEU A 53 -1.29 -4.51 -28.72
CA LEU A 53 -2.10 -4.37 -27.51
C LEU A 53 -1.27 -4.71 -26.25
N LEU A 54 -0.52 -5.81 -26.27
CA LEU A 54 0.36 -6.22 -25.18
C LEU A 54 1.41 -5.16 -24.86
N ASN A 55 1.98 -4.52 -25.89
CA ASN A 55 2.96 -3.44 -25.73
C ASN A 55 2.37 -2.21 -25.04
N VAL A 56 1.16 -1.79 -25.44
CA VAL A 56 0.48 -0.66 -24.82
C VAL A 56 0.13 -0.97 -23.37
N THR A 57 -0.38 -2.18 -23.10
CA THR A 57 -0.75 -2.62 -21.75
C THR A 57 0.48 -2.71 -20.84
N SER A 58 1.58 -3.32 -21.29
CA SER A 58 2.80 -3.42 -20.49
C SER A 58 3.41 -2.04 -20.20
N HIS A 59 3.37 -1.12 -21.16
CA HIS A 59 3.82 0.25 -20.96
C HIS A 59 2.95 1.03 -19.96
N ARG A 60 1.61 0.89 -20.03
CA ARG A 60 0.71 1.51 -19.05
C ARG A 60 0.95 0.98 -17.63
N LEU A 61 1.05 -0.35 -17.48
CA LEU A 61 1.34 -0.99 -16.20
C LEU A 61 2.69 -0.53 -15.63
N ARG A 62 3.73 -0.45 -16.47
CA ARG A 62 5.04 0.05 -16.07
C ARG A 62 5.01 1.49 -15.61
N LYS A 63 4.30 2.37 -16.35
CA LYS A 63 4.13 3.77 -15.94
C LYS A 63 3.40 3.89 -14.61
N GLY A 64 2.34 3.10 -14.40
CA GLY A 64 1.59 3.04 -13.14
C GLY A 64 2.46 2.60 -11.96
N SER A 65 3.20 1.50 -12.10
CA SER A 65 4.12 1.02 -11.04
C SER A 65 5.21 2.04 -10.71
N LEU A 66 5.82 2.68 -11.72
CA LEU A 66 6.84 3.72 -11.49
C LEU A 66 6.28 4.94 -10.76
N LEU A 67 5.05 5.36 -11.06
CA LEU A 67 4.40 6.47 -10.35
C LEU A 67 4.15 6.14 -8.88
N ILE A 68 3.65 4.94 -8.58
CA ILE A 68 3.41 4.48 -7.21
C ILE A 68 4.73 4.37 -6.45
N GLN A 69 5.73 3.71 -7.04
CA GLN A 69 7.04 3.54 -6.42
C GLN A 69 7.73 4.88 -6.16
N SER A 70 7.66 5.79 -7.14
CA SER A 70 8.19 7.15 -6.98
C SER A 70 7.46 7.90 -5.88
N PHE A 71 6.13 7.81 -5.79
CA PHE A 71 5.36 8.48 -4.76
C PHE A 71 5.72 7.95 -3.35
N VAL A 72 5.78 6.63 -3.17
CA VAL A 72 6.12 6.01 -1.88
C VAL A 72 7.55 6.36 -1.49
N HIS A 73 8.53 6.16 -2.38
CA HIS A 73 9.95 6.37 -2.05
C HIS A 73 10.30 7.85 -1.88
N THR A 74 9.67 8.77 -2.62
CA THR A 74 9.96 10.22 -2.50
C THR A 74 9.37 10.80 -1.21
N ASN A 75 8.19 10.34 -0.79
CA ASN A 75 7.53 10.88 0.40
C ASN A 75 7.94 10.19 1.71
N SER A 76 8.42 8.94 1.67
CA SER A 76 8.86 8.18 2.84
C SER A 76 9.84 8.95 3.76
N PRO A 77 10.96 9.55 3.26
CA PRO A 77 11.87 10.29 4.13
C PRO A 77 11.24 11.57 4.72
N THR A 78 10.36 12.24 3.96
CA THR A 78 9.64 13.43 4.43
C THR A 78 8.66 13.07 5.54
N ILE A 79 8.01 11.91 5.43
CA ILE A 79 7.10 11.37 6.45
C ILE A 79 7.88 11.04 7.72
N ASP A 80 9.04 10.37 7.61
CA ASP A 80 9.89 10.05 8.77
C ASP A 80 10.38 11.31 9.50
N LEU A 81 10.81 12.31 8.73
CA LEU A 81 11.24 13.59 9.26
C LEU A 81 10.08 14.28 10.00
N ALA A 82 8.88 14.30 9.42
CA ALA A 82 7.70 14.90 10.04
C ALA A 82 7.31 14.19 11.35
N ILE A 83 7.31 12.85 11.37
CA ILE A 83 7.03 12.05 12.57
C ILE A 83 8.05 12.37 13.68
N ASN A 84 9.34 12.38 13.33
CA ASN A 84 10.39 12.57 14.31
C ASN A 84 10.41 14.01 14.85
N ILE A 85 10.23 15.02 13.98
CA ILE A 85 10.13 16.43 14.40
C ILE A 85 8.93 16.62 15.34
N SER A 86 7.76 16.08 14.98
CA SER A 86 6.57 16.19 15.84
C SER A 86 6.83 15.57 17.21
N TYR A 87 7.39 14.35 17.25
CA TYR A 87 7.71 13.65 18.49
C TYR A 87 8.67 14.46 19.38
N VAL A 88 9.77 14.96 18.82
CA VAL A 88 10.79 15.73 19.54
C VAL A 88 10.20 17.04 20.06
N THR A 89 9.44 17.77 19.24
CA THR A 89 8.83 19.05 19.64
C THR A 89 7.89 18.89 20.84
N HIS A 90 7.03 17.86 20.82
CA HIS A 90 6.14 17.55 21.94
C HIS A 90 6.89 17.18 23.22
N LEU A 91 7.99 16.42 23.09
CA LEU A 91 8.81 16.01 24.22
C LEU A 91 9.52 17.22 24.85
N MET A 92 10.10 18.09 24.02
CA MET A 92 10.81 19.29 24.48
C MET A 92 9.85 20.24 25.20
N ILE A 93 8.69 20.55 24.61
CA ILE A 93 7.72 21.47 25.21
C ILE A 93 7.16 20.93 26.52
N ALA A 94 6.85 19.64 26.61
CA ALA A 94 6.39 19.02 27.85
C ALA A 94 7.46 19.08 28.95
N SER A 95 8.72 18.76 28.61
CA SER A 95 9.85 18.79 29.54
C SER A 95 10.15 20.21 30.04
N THR A 96 10.23 21.19 29.13
CA THR A 96 10.47 22.58 29.47
C THR A 96 9.33 23.17 30.31
N SER A 97 8.08 22.82 30.01
CA SER A 97 6.92 23.28 30.80
C SER A 97 6.98 22.75 32.23
N LEU A 98 7.32 21.47 32.42
CA LEU A 98 7.49 20.89 33.75
C LEU A 98 8.64 21.57 34.52
N PHE A 99 9.77 21.82 33.85
CA PHE A 99 10.92 22.48 34.46
C PHE A 99 10.61 23.92 34.89
N VAL A 100 9.92 24.70 34.05
CA VAL A 100 9.52 26.08 34.39
C VAL A 100 8.51 26.08 35.55
N LEU A 101 7.59 25.12 35.60
CA LEU A 101 6.69 24.96 36.74
C LEU A 101 7.45 24.69 38.04
N LEU A 102 8.48 23.84 38.01
CA LEU A 102 9.33 23.57 39.18
C LEU A 102 10.13 24.80 39.61
N LEU A 103 10.74 25.51 38.64
CA LEU A 103 11.48 26.74 38.92
C LEU A 103 10.60 27.86 39.46
N ALA A 104 9.32 27.90 39.10
CA ALA A 104 8.39 28.90 39.57
C ALA A 104 8.20 28.88 41.10
N PHE A 105 8.41 27.74 41.77
CA PHE A 105 8.27 27.64 43.23
C PHE A 105 9.40 28.35 44.00
N ALA A 106 10.62 28.40 43.45
CA ALA A 106 11.78 28.99 44.12
C ALA A 106 11.66 30.52 44.38
N PRO A 107 11.33 31.38 43.40
CA PRO A 107 11.18 32.82 43.64
C PRO A 107 9.98 33.17 44.52
N ILE A 108 8.96 32.30 44.59
CA ILE A 108 7.83 32.45 45.52
C ILE A 108 8.29 32.26 46.97
N LEU A 109 9.15 31.26 47.22
CA LEU A 109 9.72 31.02 48.54
C LEU A 109 10.74 32.11 48.93
N LEU A 110 11.58 32.52 47.97
CA LEU A 110 12.70 33.45 48.21
C LEU A 110 12.31 34.94 48.09
N HIS A 111 11.05 35.27 47.76
CA HIS A 111 10.59 36.65 47.48
C HIS A 111 11.47 37.40 46.45
N TRP A 112 11.98 36.68 45.44
CA TRP A 112 12.88 37.27 44.44
C TRP A 112 12.10 37.86 43.26
N HIS A 113 11.78 39.15 43.36
CA HIS A 113 10.94 39.87 42.38
C HIS A 113 11.38 39.79 40.90
N PRO A 114 12.65 40.02 40.50
CA PRO A 114 13.03 39.96 39.09
C PRO A 114 12.97 38.54 38.52
N GLY A 115 13.32 37.52 39.31
CA GLY A 115 13.18 36.12 38.91
C GLY A 115 11.72 35.73 38.67
N PHE A 116 10.80 36.25 39.49
CA PHE A 116 9.37 36.02 39.35
C PHE A 116 8.79 36.59 38.02
N ILE A 117 9.19 37.80 37.63
CA ILE A 117 8.76 38.42 36.37
C ILE A 117 9.25 37.60 35.17
N MET A 118 10.50 37.12 35.20
CA MET A 118 11.08 36.29 34.14
C MET A 118 10.30 34.96 33.97
N VAL A 119 9.93 34.31 35.08
CA VAL A 119 9.13 33.07 35.06
C VAL A 119 7.76 33.32 34.43
N ILE A 120 7.08 34.43 34.77
CA ILE A 120 5.79 34.78 34.16
C ILE A 120 5.91 34.91 32.63
N PHE A 121 6.95 35.58 32.15
CA PHE A 121 7.19 35.76 30.72
C PHE A 121 7.43 34.42 30.01
N LEU A 122 8.26 33.54 30.58
CA LEU A 122 8.50 32.19 30.06
C LEU A 122 7.22 31.34 30.03
N CYS A 123 6.41 31.39 31.09
CA CYS A 123 5.13 30.69 31.15
C CYS A 123 4.16 31.15 30.04
N TRP A 124 4.12 32.45 29.73
CA TRP A 124 3.31 32.98 28.63
C TRP A 124 3.77 32.42 27.27
N ILE A 125 5.08 32.43 27.00
CA ILE A 125 5.63 31.86 25.77
C ILE A 125 5.26 30.37 25.65
N LEU A 126 5.50 29.58 26.69
CA LEU A 126 5.16 28.15 26.70
C LEU A 126 3.67 27.91 26.50
N THR A 127 2.82 28.73 27.13
CA THR A 127 1.37 28.67 26.95
C THR A 127 0.98 28.88 25.49
N THR A 128 1.55 29.89 24.83
CA THR A 128 1.27 30.15 23.40
C THR A 128 1.71 28.98 22.51
N LEU A 129 2.88 28.38 22.78
CA LEU A 129 3.35 27.20 22.05
C LEU A 129 2.45 25.98 22.25
N CYS A 130 2.00 25.72 23.49
CA CYS A 130 1.06 24.64 23.78
C CYS A 130 -0.29 24.83 23.06
N TRP A 131 -0.78 26.07 22.95
CA TRP A 131 -2.01 26.37 22.20
C TRP A 131 -1.86 26.07 20.71
N VAL A 132 -0.74 26.46 20.10
CA VAL A 132 -0.46 26.17 18.68
C VAL A 132 -0.38 24.66 18.44
N LEU A 133 0.35 23.91 19.29
CA LEU A 133 0.43 22.45 19.17
C LEU A 133 -0.92 21.78 19.36
N THR A 134 -1.72 22.23 20.33
CA THR A 134 -3.06 21.68 20.55
C THR A 134 -3.94 21.85 19.31
N GLY A 135 -3.87 23.01 18.65
CA GLY A 135 -4.57 23.24 17.38
C GLY A 135 -4.09 22.32 16.26
N PHE A 136 -2.77 22.12 16.15
CA PHE A 136 -2.19 21.20 15.17
C PHE A 136 -2.60 19.74 15.42
N ASP A 137 -2.54 19.26 16.66
CA ASP A 137 -2.94 17.89 17.02
C ASP A 137 -4.45 17.67 16.83
N PHE A 138 -5.26 18.69 17.09
CA PHE A 138 -6.70 18.66 16.82
C PHE A 138 -6.99 18.55 15.31
N PHE A 139 -6.26 19.31 14.49
CA PHE A 139 -6.33 19.18 13.05
C PHE A 139 -5.93 17.77 12.60
N LEU A 140 -4.84 17.22 13.12
CA LEU A 140 -4.42 15.85 12.81
C LEU A 140 -5.47 14.81 13.24
N HIS A 141 -6.05 14.95 14.42
CA HIS A 141 -7.13 14.05 14.87
C HIS A 141 -8.31 14.06 13.89
N THR A 142 -8.72 15.24 13.42
CA THR A 142 -9.82 15.39 12.45
C THR A 142 -9.43 14.83 11.08
N PHE A 143 -8.22 15.15 10.60
CA PHE A 143 -7.68 14.61 9.35
C PHE A 143 -7.63 13.09 9.36
N VAL A 144 -7.24 12.47 10.48
CA VAL A 144 -7.23 11.02 10.64
C VAL A 144 -8.63 10.43 10.58
N GLU A 145 -9.62 11.10 11.17
CA GLU A 145 -11.02 10.68 11.09
C GLU A 145 -11.52 10.72 9.63
N ASP A 146 -11.19 11.78 8.89
CA ASP A 146 -11.51 11.91 7.47
C ASP A 146 -10.82 10.84 6.62
N VAL A 147 -9.52 10.62 6.82
CA VAL A 147 -8.74 9.60 6.09
C VAL A 147 -9.25 8.19 6.40
N CYS A 148 -9.52 7.87 7.67
CA CYS A 148 -10.05 6.57 8.06
C CYS A 148 -11.48 6.34 7.53
N SER A 149 -12.30 7.39 7.48
CA SER A 149 -13.62 7.34 6.85
C SER A 149 -13.50 7.09 5.35
N ALA A 150 -12.57 7.79 4.67
CA ALA A 150 -12.29 7.59 3.26
C ALA A 150 -11.77 6.17 2.95
N PHE A 151 -10.90 5.62 3.81
CA PHE A 151 -10.43 4.23 3.69
C PHE A 151 -11.55 3.22 3.92
N SER A 152 -12.39 3.43 4.93
CA SER A 152 -13.58 2.58 5.18
C SER A 152 -14.55 2.61 3.99
N GLY A 153 -14.80 3.81 3.45
CA GLY A 153 -15.58 4.00 2.23
C GLY A 153 -14.98 3.22 1.07
N PHE A 154 -13.66 3.33 0.86
CA PHE A 154 -12.96 2.60 -0.20
C PHE A 154 -13.08 1.08 -0.05
N VAL A 155 -12.92 0.54 1.18
CA VAL A 155 -13.05 -0.89 1.46
C VAL A 155 -14.46 -1.39 1.15
N GLN A 156 -15.49 -0.59 1.43
CA GLN A 156 -16.89 -0.93 1.14
C GLN A 156 -17.21 -0.85 -0.35
N ASN A 157 -16.79 0.21 -1.04
CA ASN A 157 -17.08 0.39 -2.46
C ASN A 157 -15.93 1.07 -3.23
N PRO A 158 -14.94 0.34 -3.75
CA PRO A 158 -13.74 0.94 -4.35
C PRO A 158 -14.00 1.83 -5.58
N GLN A 159 -15.19 1.79 -6.18
CA GLN A 159 -15.54 2.51 -7.42
C GLN A 159 -16.12 3.91 -7.21
N ASN A 160 -16.91 4.14 -6.15
CA ASN A 160 -17.59 5.44 -5.92
C ASN A 160 -16.87 6.33 -4.91
N ASN A 161 -15.57 6.13 -4.72
CA ASN A 161 -14.79 6.89 -3.73
C ASN A 161 -13.75 7.77 -4.38
N THR A 162 -13.43 8.89 -3.71
CA THR A 162 -12.40 9.85 -4.12
C THR A 162 -11.01 9.23 -4.26
N LEU A 163 -10.75 8.08 -3.62
CA LEU A 163 -9.50 7.33 -3.73
C LEU A 163 -9.40 6.47 -5.01
N SER A 164 -10.49 6.26 -5.73
CA SER A 164 -10.52 5.42 -6.94
C SER A 164 -9.61 5.96 -8.05
N SER A 165 -9.52 7.29 -8.20
CA SER A 165 -8.72 7.94 -9.25
C SER A 165 -7.20 7.83 -9.04
N LEU A 166 -6.76 7.48 -7.83
CA LEU A 166 -5.34 7.36 -7.47
C LEU A 166 -4.85 5.90 -7.49
N SER A 167 -5.78 4.94 -7.55
CA SER A 167 -5.46 3.52 -7.48
C SER A 167 -5.25 2.91 -8.88
N PRO A 168 -4.28 1.99 -9.07
CA PRO A 168 -4.10 1.25 -10.32
C PRO A 168 -5.19 0.19 -10.58
N CYS A 169 -6.28 0.21 -9.83
CA CYS A 169 -7.39 -0.73 -9.97
C CYS A 169 -8.17 -0.52 -11.25
N MET A 170 -8.50 -1.62 -11.92
CA MET A 170 -9.40 -1.63 -13.07
C MET A 170 -10.85 -1.71 -12.60
N ASP A 171 -11.78 -1.15 -13.38
CA ASP A 171 -13.21 -1.30 -13.15
C ASP A 171 -13.59 -2.81 -13.21
N PRO A 172 -14.33 -3.35 -12.22
CA PRO A 172 -14.76 -4.75 -12.18
C PRO A 172 -15.50 -5.21 -13.44
N HIS A 173 -16.35 -4.36 -14.03
CA HIS A 173 -17.04 -4.68 -15.28
C HIS A 173 -16.08 -4.80 -16.45
N HIS A 174 -15.07 -3.91 -16.51
CA HIS A 174 -14.07 -3.95 -17.57
C HIS A 174 -13.09 -5.12 -17.37
N ALA A 175 -12.75 -5.43 -16.11
CA ALA A 175 -11.94 -6.56 -15.71
C ALA A 175 -12.61 -7.90 -16.04
N ASP A 176 -13.87 -8.09 -15.63
CA ASP A 176 -14.65 -9.29 -15.91
C ASP A 176 -14.78 -9.50 -17.41
N LYS A 177 -15.07 -8.44 -18.17
CA LYS A 177 -15.13 -8.51 -19.63
C LYS A 177 -13.79 -8.94 -20.23
N THR A 178 -12.68 -8.36 -19.77
CA THR A 178 -11.34 -8.70 -20.25
C THR A 178 -10.99 -10.16 -19.93
N LEU A 179 -11.30 -10.62 -18.72
CA LEU A 179 -11.07 -12.00 -18.31
C LEU A 179 -11.94 -12.98 -19.13
N ILE A 180 -13.20 -12.65 -19.37
CA ILE A 180 -14.10 -13.43 -20.23
C ILE A 180 -13.56 -13.53 -21.65
N GLU A 181 -13.08 -12.43 -22.23
CA GLU A 181 -12.49 -12.41 -23.57
C GLU A 181 -11.23 -13.28 -23.66
N VAL A 182 -10.32 -13.17 -22.68
CA VAL A 182 -9.09 -13.97 -22.62
C VAL A 182 -9.39 -15.45 -22.44
N SER A 183 -10.26 -15.81 -21.48
CA SER A 183 -10.66 -17.19 -21.23
C SER A 183 -11.34 -17.82 -22.45
N SER A 184 -12.21 -17.05 -23.13
CA SER A 184 -12.86 -17.47 -24.38
C SER A 184 -11.84 -17.72 -25.50
N MET A 185 -10.87 -16.82 -25.67
CA MET A 185 -9.81 -16.97 -26.67
C MET A 185 -8.98 -18.23 -26.46
N ILE A 186 -8.57 -18.50 -25.21
CA ILE A 186 -7.80 -19.71 -24.87
C ILE A 186 -8.62 -20.97 -25.14
N ARG A 187 -9.90 -20.99 -24.74
CA ARG A 187 -10.79 -22.13 -24.97
C ARG A 187 -11.04 -22.39 -26.46
N ASN A 188 -11.22 -21.34 -27.26
CA ASN A 188 -11.37 -21.45 -28.71
C ASN A 188 -10.10 -22.02 -29.35
N PHE A 189 -8.92 -21.55 -28.93
CA PHE A 189 -7.65 -22.09 -29.39
C PHE A 189 -7.47 -23.58 -29.04
N ILE A 190 -7.79 -23.98 -27.80
CA ILE A 190 -7.72 -25.39 -27.37
C ILE A 190 -8.67 -26.27 -28.19
N THR A 191 -9.88 -25.77 -28.46
CA THR A 191 -10.89 -26.47 -29.27
C THR A 191 -10.39 -26.65 -30.71
N GLU A 192 -9.87 -25.59 -31.34
CA GLU A 192 -9.32 -25.67 -32.70
C GLU A 192 -8.10 -26.59 -32.77
N LEU A 193 -7.21 -26.54 -31.78
CA LEU A 193 -6.04 -27.41 -31.70
C LEU A 193 -6.45 -28.88 -31.59
N ASN A 194 -7.39 -29.21 -30.69
CA ASN A 194 -7.91 -30.57 -30.52
C ASN A 194 -8.56 -31.09 -31.83
N LEU A 195 -9.31 -30.25 -32.55
CA LEU A 195 -9.90 -30.61 -33.84
C LEU A 195 -8.83 -30.89 -34.90
N LYS A 196 -7.86 -29.98 -35.09
CA LYS A 196 -6.79 -30.15 -36.09
C LYS A 196 -5.90 -31.35 -35.80
N VAL A 197 -5.61 -31.64 -34.54
CA VAL A 197 -4.86 -32.83 -34.13
C VAL A 197 -5.64 -34.10 -34.45
N ALA A 198 -6.95 -34.14 -34.14
CA ALA A 198 -7.81 -35.27 -34.46
C ALA A 198 -7.92 -35.52 -35.96
N ASP A 199 -8.09 -34.46 -36.77
CA ASP A 199 -8.14 -34.55 -38.23
C ASP A 199 -6.82 -35.06 -38.81
N SER A 200 -5.69 -34.55 -38.33
CA SER A 200 -4.36 -34.97 -38.79
C SER A 200 -4.08 -36.44 -38.47
N MET A 201 -4.51 -36.90 -37.29
CA MET A 201 -4.37 -38.29 -36.88
C MET A 201 -5.29 -39.22 -37.68
N ARG A 202 -6.50 -38.77 -38.01
CA ARG A 202 -7.45 -39.49 -38.88
C ARG A 202 -6.95 -39.57 -40.31
N SER A 203 -6.43 -38.48 -40.89
CA SER A 203 -5.86 -38.52 -42.24
C SER A 203 -4.67 -39.47 -42.32
N TYR A 204 -3.81 -39.49 -41.29
CA TYR A 204 -2.67 -40.40 -41.24
C TYR A 204 -3.10 -41.87 -41.11
N SER A 205 -4.07 -42.18 -40.25
CA SER A 205 -4.57 -43.54 -40.08
C SER A 205 -5.28 -44.09 -41.32
N LEU A 206 -5.93 -43.23 -42.11
CA LEU A 206 -6.52 -43.57 -43.41
C LEU A 206 -5.46 -43.83 -44.49
N THR A 207 -4.27 -43.22 -44.40
CA THR A 207 -3.18 -43.39 -45.38
C THR A 207 -2.21 -44.54 -45.10
N GLY A 208 -2.25 -45.17 -43.91
CA GLY A 208 -1.54 -46.44 -43.68
C GLY A 208 -1.09 -46.75 -42.24
N ARG A 209 -1.41 -47.98 -41.80
CA ARG A 209 -0.65 -48.81 -40.82
C ARG A 209 -0.53 -48.31 -39.38
N SER A 210 -1.61 -47.87 -38.71
CA SER A 210 -1.57 -47.76 -37.24
C SER A 210 -2.89 -48.08 -36.54
N ASN A 211 -2.82 -49.01 -35.57
CA ASN A 211 -3.90 -49.36 -34.64
C ASN A 211 -4.05 -48.32 -33.50
N THR A 212 -3.44 -47.13 -33.63
CA THR A 212 -3.36 -46.11 -32.57
C THR A 212 -4.53 -45.12 -32.56
N ALA A 213 -5.59 -45.38 -33.34
CA ALA A 213 -6.82 -44.58 -33.36
C ALA A 213 -7.54 -44.49 -31.99
N SER A 214 -7.13 -45.31 -31.01
CA SER A 214 -7.69 -45.37 -29.65
C SER A 214 -7.06 -44.39 -28.64
N LEU A 215 -6.13 -43.51 -29.03
CA LEU A 215 -5.35 -42.68 -28.09
C LEU A 215 -5.89 -41.26 -27.86
N ILE A 216 -6.98 -40.83 -28.52
CA ILE A 216 -7.56 -39.50 -28.29
C ILE A 216 -8.72 -39.64 -27.28
N PRO A 217 -8.60 -39.09 -26.07
CA PRO A 217 -9.71 -39.03 -25.12
C PRO A 217 -10.91 -38.32 -25.75
N LYS A 218 -12.15 -38.71 -25.41
CA LYS A 218 -13.37 -38.01 -25.88
C LYS A 218 -13.39 -36.51 -25.52
N SER A 219 -12.56 -36.10 -24.55
CA SER A 219 -12.34 -34.73 -24.10
C SER A 219 -11.28 -33.95 -24.90
N GLY A 220 -10.65 -34.55 -25.91
CA GLY A 220 -9.49 -33.96 -26.60
C GLY A 220 -8.16 -34.27 -25.93
N LEU A 221 -7.07 -34.04 -26.66
CA LEU A 221 -5.68 -34.28 -26.20
C LEU A 221 -5.22 -33.21 -25.19
N VAL A 222 -5.64 -31.95 -25.41
CA VAL A 222 -5.35 -30.81 -24.55
C VAL A 222 -6.57 -30.51 -23.68
N CYS A 223 -6.37 -30.38 -22.37
CA CYS A 223 -7.44 -30.03 -21.42
C CYS A 223 -7.86 -28.57 -21.53
N ASP A 224 -9.14 -28.29 -21.30
CA ASP A 224 -9.67 -26.95 -21.08
C ASP A 224 -9.43 -26.55 -19.61
N PRO A 225 -8.60 -25.53 -19.32
CA PRO A 225 -8.32 -25.09 -17.95
C PRO A 225 -9.50 -24.35 -17.30
N PHE A 226 -10.56 -24.01 -18.05
CA PHE A 226 -11.75 -23.31 -17.55
C PHE A 226 -12.97 -24.24 -17.36
N ALA A 227 -12.82 -25.53 -17.60
CA ALA A 227 -13.92 -26.49 -17.51
C ALA A 227 -14.50 -26.54 -16.08
N GLY A 228 -15.80 -26.26 -15.93
CA GLY A 228 -16.50 -26.29 -14.65
C GLY A 228 -16.28 -25.05 -13.77
N GLN A 229 -15.62 -24.01 -14.28
CA GLN A 229 -15.41 -22.73 -13.57
C GLN A 229 -16.33 -21.64 -14.13
N GLN A 230 -16.69 -20.66 -13.28
CA GLN A 230 -17.34 -19.44 -13.76
C GLN A 230 -16.32 -18.64 -14.59
N ILE A 231 -16.72 -18.12 -15.75
CA ILE A 231 -15.79 -17.51 -16.72
C ILE A 231 -15.07 -16.26 -16.14
N ASN A 232 -15.65 -15.61 -15.12
CA ASN A 232 -15.10 -14.45 -14.43
C ASN A 232 -14.16 -14.78 -13.25
N SER A 233 -13.87 -16.07 -13.00
CA SER A 233 -12.94 -16.51 -11.96
C SER A 233 -12.06 -17.64 -12.49
N TYR A 234 -10.81 -17.69 -12.06
CA TYR A 234 -9.83 -18.67 -12.53
C TYR A 234 -9.09 -19.23 -11.34
N THR A 235 -9.28 -20.53 -11.13
CA THR A 235 -8.56 -21.27 -10.12
C THR A 235 -7.67 -22.29 -10.82
N PRO A 236 -6.34 -22.28 -10.61
CA PRO A 236 -5.46 -23.27 -11.21
C PRO A 236 -5.92 -24.69 -10.86
N GLN A 237 -6.35 -25.45 -11.86
CA GLN A 237 -6.86 -26.81 -11.68
C GLN A 237 -5.98 -27.79 -12.44
N ARG A 238 -5.70 -28.95 -11.82
CA ARG A 238 -4.98 -30.03 -12.50
C ARG A 238 -5.91 -30.69 -13.51
N CYS A 239 -5.38 -30.95 -14.71
CA CYS A 239 -6.10 -31.68 -15.74
C CYS A 239 -6.37 -33.12 -15.28
N SER A 240 -7.59 -33.62 -15.56
CA SER A 240 -7.98 -34.99 -15.22
C SER A 240 -7.08 -36.02 -15.89
N ASN A 241 -6.95 -37.20 -15.26
CA ASN A 241 -6.01 -38.27 -15.61
C ASN A 241 -5.99 -38.58 -17.12
N GLY A 242 -4.94 -38.12 -17.81
CA GLY A 242 -4.67 -38.40 -19.23
C GLY A 242 -4.70 -37.20 -20.18
N ALA A 243 -5.20 -36.03 -19.76
CA ALA A 243 -5.20 -34.82 -20.58
C ALA A 243 -3.94 -33.98 -20.37
N ILE A 244 -3.43 -33.36 -21.45
CA ILE A 244 -2.17 -32.62 -21.43
C ILE A 244 -2.45 -31.12 -21.20
N PRO A 245 -1.77 -30.45 -20.26
CA PRO A 245 -1.89 -29.01 -20.09
C PRO A 245 -1.37 -28.27 -21.32
N ILE A 246 -1.96 -27.11 -21.61
CA ILE A 246 -1.62 -26.33 -22.80
C ILE A 246 -0.11 -26.04 -22.89
N GLY A 247 0.57 -25.69 -21.79
CA GLY A 247 2.02 -25.49 -21.80
C GLY A 247 2.85 -26.70 -22.23
N GLU A 248 2.35 -27.93 -22.01
CA GLU A 248 3.07 -29.16 -22.36
C GLU A 248 2.68 -29.73 -23.73
N SER A 249 1.60 -29.23 -24.34
CA SER A 249 1.13 -29.71 -25.66
C SER A 249 2.21 -29.66 -26.75
N PRO A 250 3.05 -28.61 -26.89
CA PRO A 250 4.08 -28.58 -27.93
C PRO A 250 5.12 -29.68 -27.75
N LYS A 251 5.42 -30.10 -26.52
CA LYS A 251 6.39 -31.16 -26.23
C LYS A 251 5.91 -32.53 -26.73
N VAL A 252 4.59 -32.74 -26.81
CA VAL A 252 4.01 -33.96 -27.37
C VAL A 252 3.91 -33.87 -28.88
N LEU A 253 3.49 -32.73 -29.43
CA LEU A 253 3.41 -32.52 -30.88
C LEU A 253 4.78 -32.55 -31.57
N SER A 254 5.86 -32.16 -30.88
CA SER A 254 7.22 -32.20 -31.44
C SER A 254 7.64 -33.60 -31.90
N ARG A 255 7.12 -34.67 -31.27
CA ARG A 255 7.40 -36.06 -31.65
C ARG A 255 6.86 -36.43 -33.03
N PHE A 256 5.80 -35.74 -33.46
CA PHE A 256 5.12 -35.94 -34.74
C PHE A 256 5.47 -34.86 -35.78
N THR A 257 6.42 -33.98 -35.46
CA THR A 257 6.83 -32.86 -36.31
C THR A 257 7.95 -33.25 -37.28
N CYS A 258 7.74 -32.93 -38.55
CA CYS A 258 8.74 -32.98 -39.60
C CYS A 258 9.47 -31.63 -39.66
N HIS A 259 10.78 -31.65 -39.39
CA HIS A 259 11.63 -30.46 -39.52
C HIS A 259 12.08 -30.28 -40.96
N ASP A 260 12.20 -29.04 -41.42
CA ASP A 260 12.51 -28.66 -42.81
C ASP A 260 13.86 -29.23 -43.28
N LYS A 261 14.76 -29.56 -42.35
CA LYS A 261 16.05 -30.21 -42.63
C LYS A 261 15.93 -31.69 -43.01
N VAL A 262 14.76 -32.30 -42.86
CA VAL A 262 14.51 -33.72 -43.11
C VAL A 262 13.69 -33.88 -44.39
N PRO A 263 14.09 -34.75 -45.32
CA PRO A 263 13.32 -35.03 -46.53
C PRO A 263 11.88 -35.47 -46.21
N PRO A 264 10.87 -35.02 -46.98
CA PRO A 264 9.46 -35.37 -46.75
C PRO A 264 9.21 -36.88 -46.72
N GLU A 265 9.95 -37.65 -47.53
CA GLU A 265 9.84 -39.11 -47.57
C GLU A 265 10.25 -39.74 -46.23
N THR A 266 11.33 -39.26 -45.62
CA THR A 266 11.84 -39.74 -44.33
C THR A 266 10.86 -39.41 -43.21
N CYS A 267 10.24 -38.23 -43.24
CA CYS A 267 9.19 -37.87 -42.28
C CYS A 267 7.97 -38.78 -42.41
N ARG A 268 7.54 -39.09 -43.65
CA ARG A 268 6.42 -40.01 -43.89
C ARG A 268 6.71 -41.42 -43.35
N ILE A 269 7.93 -41.93 -43.54
CA ILE A 269 8.36 -43.26 -43.04
C ILE A 269 8.43 -43.29 -41.51
N THR A 270 8.89 -42.20 -40.89
CA THR A 270 9.02 -42.09 -39.42
C THR A 270 7.72 -41.69 -38.72
N GLY A 271 6.61 -41.54 -39.45
CA GLY A 271 5.31 -41.18 -38.91
C GLY A 271 5.18 -39.74 -38.42
N LYS A 272 6.00 -38.83 -38.98
CA LYS A 272 5.99 -37.39 -38.71
C LYS A 272 5.17 -36.68 -39.80
N PHE A 273 4.01 -36.15 -39.42
CA PHE A 273 3.04 -35.57 -40.35
C PHE A 273 2.75 -34.08 -40.09
N ILE A 274 3.27 -33.50 -39.00
CA ILE A 274 3.07 -32.08 -38.69
C ILE A 274 4.19 -31.25 -39.35
N PRO A 275 3.88 -30.28 -40.24
CA PRO A 275 4.89 -29.39 -40.81
C PRO A 275 5.54 -28.48 -39.74
N GLU A 276 6.82 -28.15 -39.89
CA GLU A 276 7.56 -27.29 -38.96
C GLU A 276 6.88 -25.92 -38.74
N ALA A 277 6.42 -25.28 -39.80
CA ALA A 277 5.70 -24.01 -39.71
C ALA A 277 4.40 -24.09 -38.88
N ALA A 278 3.68 -25.20 -38.97
CA ALA A 278 2.47 -25.43 -38.16
C ALA A 278 2.83 -25.69 -36.69
N TYR A 279 3.88 -26.47 -36.45
CA TYR A 279 4.42 -26.71 -35.11
C TYR A 279 4.86 -25.42 -34.43
N LEU A 280 5.62 -24.55 -35.11
CA LEU A 280 6.09 -23.28 -34.56
C LEU A 280 4.95 -22.33 -34.19
N ARG A 281 3.85 -22.34 -34.96
CA ARG A 281 2.63 -21.59 -34.64
C ARG A 281 1.98 -22.15 -33.36
N VAL A 282 1.77 -23.47 -33.29
CA VAL A 282 1.21 -24.09 -32.07
C VAL A 282 2.10 -23.84 -30.86
N TYR A 283 3.42 -23.96 -31.01
CA TYR A 283 4.38 -23.66 -29.95
C TYR A 283 4.21 -22.24 -29.41
N ALA A 284 4.12 -21.24 -30.30
CA ALA A 284 3.97 -19.84 -29.90
C ALA A 284 2.64 -19.58 -29.18
N TYR A 285 1.51 -20.01 -29.74
CA TYR A 285 0.20 -19.80 -29.11
C TYR A 285 0.03 -20.58 -27.81
N SER A 286 0.54 -21.81 -27.74
CA SER A 286 0.43 -22.66 -26.56
C SER A 286 1.24 -22.12 -25.39
N ASN A 287 2.50 -21.70 -25.62
CA ASN A 287 3.31 -21.05 -24.59
C ASN A 287 2.75 -19.66 -24.21
N SER A 288 2.12 -18.96 -25.17
CA SER A 288 1.48 -17.68 -24.90
C SER A 288 0.23 -17.82 -24.02
N ALA A 289 -0.60 -18.82 -24.32
CA ALA A 289 -1.77 -19.15 -23.51
C ALA A 289 -1.36 -19.62 -22.10
N GLN A 290 -0.33 -20.45 -21.98
CA GLN A 290 0.22 -20.81 -20.67
C GLN A 290 0.71 -19.57 -19.91
N GLY A 291 1.49 -18.70 -20.58
CA GLY A 291 1.95 -17.46 -19.98
C GLY A 291 0.83 -16.54 -19.53
N MET A 292 -0.31 -16.53 -20.22
CA MET A 292 -1.53 -15.84 -19.78
C MET A 292 -2.14 -16.52 -18.54
N LEU A 293 -2.33 -17.84 -18.57
CA LEU A 293 -2.87 -18.61 -17.43
C LEU A 293 -2.04 -18.41 -16.15
N ASP A 294 -0.72 -18.29 -16.28
CA ASP A 294 0.19 -18.08 -15.14
C ASP A 294 0.00 -16.70 -14.49
N ILE A 295 -0.43 -15.68 -15.27
CA ILE A 295 -0.66 -14.32 -14.76
C ILE A 295 -2.12 -14.00 -14.45
N LEU A 296 -3.08 -14.85 -14.83
CA LEU A 296 -4.50 -14.65 -14.52
C LEU A 296 -4.74 -14.40 -13.02
N PRO A 297 -4.13 -15.14 -12.07
CA PRO A 297 -4.27 -14.85 -10.65
C PRO A 297 -3.73 -13.48 -10.24
N SER A 298 -2.59 -13.07 -10.79
CA SER A 298 -2.01 -11.74 -10.53
C SER A 298 -2.86 -10.62 -11.12
N LEU A 299 -3.41 -10.82 -12.32
CA LEU A 299 -4.35 -9.90 -12.96
C LEU A 299 -5.63 -9.79 -12.15
N GLN A 300 -6.22 -10.91 -11.72
CA GLN A 300 -7.42 -10.94 -10.86
C GLN A 300 -7.21 -10.13 -9.59
N ASN A 301 -6.06 -10.29 -8.94
CA ASN A 301 -5.74 -9.55 -7.74
C ASN A 301 -5.61 -8.03 -7.99
N LEU A 302 -4.96 -7.63 -9.08
CA LEU A 302 -4.87 -6.22 -9.50
C LEU A 302 -6.23 -5.63 -9.89
N THR A 303 -7.09 -6.40 -10.55
CA THR A 303 -8.42 -5.94 -10.98
C THR A 303 -9.44 -5.87 -9.84
N GLN A 304 -9.39 -6.81 -8.89
CA GLN A 304 -10.30 -6.83 -7.74
C GLN A 304 -9.81 -5.97 -6.57
N CYS A 305 -8.67 -5.27 -6.73
CA CYS A 305 -7.99 -4.51 -5.70
C CYS A 305 -7.72 -5.32 -4.41
N LEU A 306 -7.62 -6.66 -4.44
CA LEU A 306 -7.68 -7.45 -3.20
C LEU A 306 -6.54 -7.05 -2.25
N TYR A 307 -5.31 -6.90 -2.73
CA TYR A 307 -4.22 -6.42 -1.88
C TYR A 307 -4.50 -5.05 -1.27
N MET A 308 -4.90 -4.06 -2.08
CA MET A 308 -5.12 -2.71 -1.57
C MET A 308 -6.32 -2.67 -0.61
N LYS A 309 -7.36 -3.46 -0.89
CA LYS A 309 -8.54 -3.63 -0.02
C LYS A 309 -8.19 -4.33 1.28
N ASP A 310 -7.40 -5.38 1.24
CA ASP A 310 -6.97 -6.14 2.43
C ASP A 310 -6.06 -5.30 3.32
N THR A 311 -5.11 -4.57 2.72
CA THR A 311 -4.25 -3.62 3.43
C THR A 311 -5.08 -2.50 4.07
N LEU A 312 -5.95 -1.84 3.32
CA LEU A 312 -6.78 -0.75 3.85
C LEU A 312 -7.79 -1.27 4.89
N SER A 313 -8.34 -2.47 4.71
CA SER A 313 -9.19 -3.13 5.69
C SER A 313 -8.44 -3.42 6.98
N SER A 314 -7.20 -3.91 6.89
CA SER A 314 -6.31 -4.10 8.04
C SER A 314 -6.02 -2.78 8.75
N ILE A 315 -5.71 -1.72 8.02
CA ILE A 315 -5.48 -0.37 8.58
C ILE A 315 -6.75 0.15 9.28
N VAL A 316 -7.91 0.05 8.64
CA VAL A 316 -9.20 0.51 9.18
C VAL A 316 -9.58 -0.27 10.44
N SER A 317 -9.44 -1.59 10.42
CA SER A 317 -9.77 -2.45 11.56
C SER A 317 -8.81 -2.25 12.73
N ASN A 318 -7.50 -2.25 12.45
CA ASN A 318 -6.48 -2.41 13.49
C ASN A 318 -5.81 -1.10 13.88
N GLN A 319 -5.67 -0.12 12.98
CA GLN A 319 -4.92 1.11 13.24
C GLN A 319 -5.78 2.35 13.45
N CYS A 320 -6.91 2.49 12.74
CA CYS A 320 -7.70 3.72 12.80
C CYS A 320 -8.24 4.04 14.20
N LYS A 321 -8.83 3.07 14.91
CA LYS A 321 -9.32 3.27 16.29
C LYS A 321 -8.21 3.62 17.28
N PRO A 322 -7.11 2.84 17.41
CA PRO A 322 -6.06 3.17 18.36
C PRO A 322 -5.29 4.44 17.99
N PHE A 323 -5.11 4.74 16.71
CA PHE A 323 -4.45 5.96 16.25
C PHE A 323 -5.26 7.21 16.62
N ARG A 324 -6.58 7.19 16.36
CA ARG A 324 -7.52 8.23 16.82
C ARG A 324 -7.46 8.41 18.32
N ALA A 325 -7.50 7.32 19.09
CA ALA A 325 -7.43 7.38 20.54
C ALA A 325 -6.08 7.95 21.04
N SER A 326 -4.98 7.67 20.33
CA SER A 326 -3.66 8.22 20.65
C SER A 326 -3.59 9.73 20.40
N MET A 327 -4.07 10.18 19.23
CA MET A 327 -4.15 11.60 18.90
C MET A 327 -5.08 12.35 19.86
N TYR A 328 -6.22 11.74 20.20
CA TYR A 328 -7.15 12.29 21.20
C TYR A 328 -6.46 12.56 22.54
N ARG A 329 -5.72 11.57 23.05
CA ARG A 329 -4.95 11.71 24.29
C ARG A 329 -3.85 12.76 24.17
N LEU A 330 -3.24 12.90 22.99
CA LEU A 330 -2.17 13.87 22.75
C LEU A 330 -2.70 15.30 22.90
N TRP A 331 -3.70 15.69 22.10
CA TRP A 331 -4.24 17.05 22.13
C TRP A 331 -4.94 17.36 23.46
N ALA A 332 -5.66 16.39 24.04
CA ALA A 332 -6.28 16.57 25.36
C ALA A 332 -5.22 16.83 26.46
N SER A 333 -4.07 16.15 26.40
CA SER A 333 -2.99 16.35 27.36
C SER A 333 -2.32 17.72 27.20
N MET A 334 -2.12 18.19 25.97
CA MET A 334 -1.54 19.50 25.70
C MET A 334 -2.51 20.64 26.07
N LEU A 335 -3.81 20.45 25.82
CA LEU A 335 -4.85 21.38 26.27
C LEU A 335 -4.89 21.48 27.80
N ALA A 336 -4.86 20.35 28.50
CA ALA A 336 -4.84 20.32 29.96
C ALA A 336 -3.60 21.03 30.52
N LEU A 337 -2.41 20.76 29.96
CA LEU A 337 -1.17 21.43 30.34
C LEU A 337 -1.27 22.95 30.14
N SER A 338 -1.81 23.39 29.01
CA SER A 338 -2.03 24.80 28.69
C SER A 338 -2.97 25.49 29.68
N LEU A 339 -4.07 24.83 30.07
CA LEU A 339 -5.01 25.35 31.06
C LEU A 339 -4.37 25.49 32.44
N VAL A 340 -3.62 24.48 32.89
CA VAL A 340 -2.90 24.52 34.17
C VAL A 340 -1.87 25.66 34.17
N MET A 341 -1.11 25.81 33.09
CA MET A 341 -0.15 26.91 32.93
C MET A 341 -0.84 28.28 33.01
N LYS A 342 -1.98 28.46 32.33
CA LYS A 342 -2.74 29.71 32.43
C LYS A 342 -3.23 30.01 33.84
N VAL A 343 -3.81 29.03 34.53
CA VAL A 343 -4.29 29.21 35.91
C VAL A 343 -3.13 29.58 36.83
N MET A 344 -1.98 28.91 36.72
CA MET A 344 -0.79 29.22 37.50
C MET A 344 -0.29 30.65 37.24
N VAL A 345 -0.25 31.09 35.98
CA VAL A 345 0.12 32.47 35.62
C VAL A 345 -0.85 33.49 36.23
N LEU A 346 -2.17 33.22 36.19
CA LEU A 346 -3.16 34.11 36.80
C LEU A 346 -3.01 34.20 38.33
N LEU A 347 -2.74 33.08 38.99
CA LEU A 347 -2.44 33.04 40.43
C LEU A 347 -1.18 33.84 40.76
N PHE A 348 -0.14 33.72 39.93
CA PHE A 348 1.09 34.50 40.06
C PHE A 348 0.87 36.00 39.88
N LEU A 349 0.09 36.40 38.88
CA LEU A 349 -0.28 37.80 38.68
C LEU A 349 -1.08 38.34 39.87
N ALA A 350 -2.07 37.59 40.36
CA ALA A 350 -2.86 37.98 41.53
C ALA A 350 -2.00 38.17 42.78
N LYS A 351 -1.04 37.26 43.04
CA LYS A 351 -0.06 37.41 44.14
C LYS A 351 0.80 38.66 43.98
N ALA A 352 1.33 38.93 42.78
CA ALA A 352 2.12 40.13 42.54
C ALA A 352 1.32 41.44 42.75
N PHE A 353 0.03 41.45 42.39
CA PHE A 353 -0.84 42.59 42.66
C PHE A 353 -1.12 42.77 44.15
N GLN A 354 -1.30 41.68 44.91
CA GLN A 354 -1.46 41.74 46.37
C GLN A 354 -0.20 42.24 47.08
N GLU A 355 0.98 41.85 46.60
CA GLU A 355 2.27 42.27 47.18
C GLU A 355 2.64 43.72 46.84
N LYS A 356 2.20 44.26 45.70
CA LYS A 356 2.34 45.70 45.38
C LYS A 356 1.70 46.64 46.41
N GLY A 357 0.74 46.15 47.21
CA GLY A 357 0.12 46.90 48.31
C GLY A 357 0.93 46.93 49.61
N LYS A 358 1.98 46.12 49.72
CA LYS A 358 2.88 46.08 50.88
C LYS A 358 4.23 46.67 50.48
N SER A 359 4.48 47.91 50.86
CA SER A 359 5.80 48.55 50.71
C SER A 359 6.86 47.71 51.44
N PHE A 360 7.76 47.08 50.69
CA PHE A 360 8.95 46.46 51.25
C PHE A 360 10.20 47.12 50.66
N ALA A 361 11.05 47.58 51.58
CA ALA A 361 12.31 48.23 51.28
C ALA A 361 13.24 47.27 50.53
N TRP A 362 13.76 47.76 49.41
CA TRP A 362 14.70 47.07 48.54
C TRP A 362 16.03 46.92 49.31
N PHE A 363 16.30 45.71 49.81
CA PHE A 363 17.47 45.27 50.60
C PHE A 363 17.61 45.84 52.04
N SER A 364 17.25 45.04 53.06
CA SER A 364 17.94 45.05 54.36
C SER A 364 17.87 43.68 55.03
N ILE A 365 19.02 43.19 55.51
CA ILE A 365 19.18 41.93 56.27
C ILE A 365 19.09 42.17 57.80
N TYR A 366 18.82 43.40 58.27
CA TYR A 366 18.54 43.66 59.69
C TYR A 366 17.30 44.56 59.86
N PRO A 367 16.45 44.28 60.88
CA PRO A 367 15.35 45.16 61.23
C PRO A 367 15.89 46.40 61.95
N THR A 368 15.72 47.58 61.36
CA THR A 368 15.91 48.84 62.06
C THR A 368 14.67 49.16 62.88
N SER A 369 14.82 49.05 64.20
CA SER A 369 13.91 49.61 65.19
C SER A 369 13.84 51.13 65.02
N SER A 370 12.65 51.68 64.73
CA SER A 370 12.38 53.11 64.83
C SER A 370 12.21 53.49 66.30
N GLY A 371 13.34 53.69 66.99
CA GLY A 371 13.37 54.32 68.30
C GLY A 371 13.15 55.82 68.16
N GLU A 372 11.92 56.28 68.38
CA GLU A 372 11.60 57.69 68.55
C GLU A 372 12.23 58.18 69.86
N THR A 373 13.40 58.83 69.76
CA THR A 373 14.04 59.50 70.91
C THR A 373 13.86 61.00 70.71
N ARG A 374 12.84 61.56 71.36
CA ARG A 374 12.59 63.00 71.42
C ARG A 374 13.32 63.54 72.65
N GLN A 375 14.49 64.14 72.46
CA GLN A 375 15.11 65.04 73.42
C GLN A 375 15.67 66.27 72.69
N VAL A 376 15.03 67.41 72.92
CA VAL A 376 15.62 68.73 72.72
C VAL A 376 15.61 69.38 74.10
N ASN A 377 16.80 69.70 74.60
CA ASN A 377 17.04 70.41 75.84
C ASN A 377 17.55 71.83 75.52
N ILE A 378 17.05 72.77 76.33
CA ILE A 378 17.38 74.20 76.50
C ILE A 378 16.78 75.14 75.45
#